data_AF-B9LUJ1-F1
#
_entry.id   AF-B9LUJ1-F1
#
_cell.length_a   1.000
_cell.length_b   1.000
_cell.length_c   1.000
_cell.angle_alpha   90.00
_cell.angle_beta   90.00
_cell.angle_gamma   90.00
#
_symmetry.space_group_name_H-M   'P 1'
#
loop_
_entity.id
_entity.type
_entity.pdbx_description
1 polymer ?
#
loop_
_entity_poly.entity_id
_entity_poly.type
_entity_poly.pdbx_seq_one_letter_code
_entity_poly.pdbx_strand_id
1 'polypeptide(L)'
;MMSVQRPRPWYCRDDLVDEYKSTLREDGESLPMLRALKILRAIIVNLGVIAIGLYAISRGGDPTFLGGFGLTILGAYNGVELLDYAALLQAYSEVQTDADGED
;
A
#
# COMPACT_ATOMS: atom_id res chain seq x y z
N MET A 1 -13.69 25.95 1.59
CA MET A 1 -13.68 25.41 2.97
C MET A 1 -12.31 24.81 3.20
N MET A 2 -11.50 25.36 4.10
CA MET A 2 -10.26 24.71 4.55
C MET A 2 -10.67 23.61 5.52
N SER A 3 -10.48 22.35 5.13
CA SER A 3 -10.52 21.23 6.07
C SER A 3 -9.44 21.45 7.12
N VAL A 4 -9.77 21.29 8.40
CA VAL A 4 -8.79 21.34 9.47
C VAL A 4 -7.82 20.17 9.25
N GLN A 5 -6.64 20.44 8.70
CA GLN A 5 -5.61 19.42 8.54
C GLN A 5 -5.15 18.98 9.93
N ARG A 6 -5.51 17.75 10.33
CA ARG A 6 -4.97 17.12 11.52
C ARG A 6 -3.50 16.75 11.27
N PRO A 7 -2.60 16.88 12.26
CA PRO A 7 -1.23 16.40 12.11
C PRO A 7 -1.23 14.89 11.88
N ARG A 8 -0.74 14.46 10.71
CA ARG A 8 -0.63 13.06 10.28
C ARG A 8 0.81 12.55 10.43
N PRO A 9 1.03 11.23 10.57
CA PRO A 9 2.38 10.67 10.56
C PRO A 9 3.09 10.96 9.23
N TRP A 10 4.40 11.18 9.28
CA TRP A 10 5.20 11.57 8.10
C TRP A 10 5.15 10.58 6.93
N TYR A 11 4.82 9.31 7.19
CA TYR A 11 4.72 8.25 6.20
C TYR A 11 3.31 8.16 5.56
N CYS A 12 2.32 8.90 6.08
CA CYS A 12 1.00 9.01 5.48
C CYS A 12 0.98 10.24 4.57
N ARG A 13 0.81 10.04 3.26
CA ARG A 13 0.74 11.17 2.32
C ARG A 13 -0.63 11.82 2.38
N ASP A 14 -0.67 13.11 2.67
CA ASP A 14 -1.93 13.85 2.90
C ASP A 14 -2.94 13.71 1.75
N ASP A 15 -2.48 13.87 0.51
CA ASP A 15 -3.34 13.77 -0.68
C ASP A 15 -4.05 12.40 -0.76
N LEU A 16 -3.35 11.31 -0.44
CA LEU A 16 -3.93 9.96 -0.48
C LEU A 16 -4.93 9.74 0.66
N VAL A 17 -4.61 10.26 1.84
CA VAL A 17 -5.53 10.18 2.98
C VAL A 17 -6.82 10.93 2.65
N ASP A 18 -6.74 12.12 2.06
CA ASP A 18 -7.91 12.92 1.70
C ASP A 18 -8.75 12.27 0.59
N GLU A 19 -8.09 11.68 -0.42
CA GLU A 19 -8.75 10.89 -1.46
C GLU A 19 -9.52 9.71 -0.85
N TYR A 20 -8.86 8.91 -0.01
CA TYR A 20 -9.52 7.78 0.66
C TYR A 20 -10.65 8.23 1.60
N LYS A 21 -10.55 9.39 2.25
CA LYS A 21 -11.65 9.96 3.05
C LYS A 21 -12.85 10.29 2.18
N SER A 22 -12.66 10.86 0.99
CA SER A 22 -13.75 11.12 0.03
C SER A 22 -14.39 9.81 -0.40
N THR A 23 -13.61 8.81 -0.83
CA THR A 23 -14.14 7.49 -1.21
C THR A 23 -14.93 6.80 -0.10
N LEU A 24 -14.42 6.86 1.14
CA LEU A 24 -15.09 6.26 2.31
C LEU A 24 -16.42 6.96 2.65
N ARG A 25 -16.55 8.25 2.34
CA ARG A 25 -17.76 9.03 2.61
C ARG A 25 -18.78 8.95 1.47
N GLU A 26 -18.32 8.80 0.22
CA GLU A 26 -19.16 8.87 -0.98
C GLU A 26 -19.70 7.50 -1.42
N ASP A 27 -18.86 6.46 -1.46
CA ASP A 27 -19.20 5.26 -2.24
C ASP A 27 -19.63 4.04 -1.43
N GLY A 28 -19.41 4.00 -0.11
CA GLY A 28 -19.74 2.82 0.69
C GLY A 28 -19.12 1.52 0.15
N GLU A 29 -18.12 1.62 -0.74
CA GLU A 29 -17.50 0.46 -1.37
C GLU A 29 -16.79 -0.35 -0.30
N SER A 30 -17.01 -1.67 -0.32
CA SER A 30 -16.49 -2.55 0.72
C SER A 30 -14.95 -2.54 0.68
N LEU A 31 -14.34 -1.84 1.64
CA LEU A 31 -12.93 -1.91 2.03
C LEU A 31 -12.26 -3.31 1.91
N PRO A 32 -12.97 -4.44 2.15
CA PRO A 32 -12.41 -5.77 1.96
C PRO A 32 -11.93 -6.06 0.53
N MET A 33 -12.59 -5.53 -0.51
CA MET A 33 -12.25 -5.86 -1.91
C MET A 33 -10.93 -5.23 -2.35
N LEU A 34 -10.71 -3.95 -1.99
CA LEU A 34 -9.44 -3.24 -2.23
C LEU A 34 -8.27 -3.92 -1.51
N ARG A 35 -8.48 -4.40 -0.28
CA ARG A 35 -7.46 -5.14 0.48
C ARG A 35 -7.15 -6.50 -0.17
N ALA A 36 -8.17 -7.25 -0.59
CA ALA A 36 -8.00 -8.55 -1.21
C ALA A 36 -7.19 -8.48 -2.52
N LEU A 37 -7.48 -7.50 -3.38
CA LEU A 37 -6.75 -7.31 -4.63
C LEU A 37 -5.29 -6.91 -4.40
N LYS A 38 -5.01 -6.04 -3.41
CA LYS A 38 -3.63 -5.68 -3.04
C LYS A 38 -2.85 -6.88 -2.52
N ILE A 39 -3.45 -7.69 -1.63
CA ILE A 39 -2.81 -8.93 -1.13
C ILE A 39 -2.53 -9.91 -2.27
N LEU A 40 -3.48 -10.12 -3.17
CA LEU A 40 -3.30 -11.01 -4.32
C LEU A 40 -2.18 -10.52 -5.25
N ARG A 41 -2.14 -9.21 -5.52
CA ARG A 41 -1.10 -8.58 -6.35
C ARG A 41 0.28 -8.75 -5.70
N ALA A 42 0.39 -8.51 -4.40
CA ALA A 42 1.62 -8.73 -3.65
C ALA A 42 2.09 -10.19 -3.75
N ILE A 43 1.20 -11.17 -3.58
CA ILE A 43 1.56 -12.59 -3.67
C ILE A 43 2.07 -12.94 -5.07
N ILE A 44 1.34 -12.55 -6.12
CA ILE A 44 1.70 -12.85 -7.51
C ILE A 44 3.06 -12.23 -7.86
N VAL A 45 3.27 -10.95 -7.50
CA VAL A 45 4.52 -10.24 -7.81
C VAL A 45 5.70 -10.84 -7.04
N ASN A 46 5.54 -11.10 -5.73
CA ASN A 46 6.61 -11.70 -4.92
C ASN A 46 7.01 -13.08 -5.47
N LEU A 47 6.04 -13.96 -5.76
CA LEU A 47 6.31 -15.27 -6.33
C LEU A 47 6.94 -15.17 -7.72
N GLY A 48 6.48 -14.25 -8.56
CA GLY A 48 7.03 -14.02 -9.89
C GLY A 48 8.50 -13.61 -9.84
N VAL A 49 8.83 -12.60 -9.01
CA VAL A 49 10.22 -12.12 -8.85
C VAL A 49 11.13 -13.21 -8.31
N ILE A 50 10.68 -13.97 -7.29
CA ILE A 50 11.46 -15.06 -6.72
C ILE A 50 11.67 -16.18 -7.75
N ALA A 51 10.61 -16.62 -8.44
CA ALA A 51 10.69 -17.68 -9.42
C ALA A 51 11.59 -17.31 -10.60
N ILE A 52 11.45 -16.10 -11.14
CA ILE A 52 12.27 -15.60 -12.25
C ILE A 52 13.73 -15.46 -11.80
N GLY A 53 13.97 -14.92 -10.59
CA GLY A 53 15.32 -14.77 -10.03
C GLY A 53 16.02 -16.12 -9.86
N LEU A 54 15.35 -17.08 -9.22
CA LEU A 54 15.88 -18.44 -9.03
C LEU A 54 16.12 -19.16 -10.37
N TYR A 55 15.19 -19.02 -11.31
CA TYR A 55 15.35 -19.58 -12.66
C TYR A 55 16.57 -18.97 -13.36
N ALA A 56 16.72 -17.65 -13.37
CA ALA A 56 17.85 -16.97 -14.00
C ALA A 56 19.20 -17.38 -13.37
N ILE A 57 19.25 -17.50 -12.03
CA ILE A 57 20.44 -18.00 -11.32
C ILE A 57 20.74 -19.44 -11.73
N SER A 58 19.73 -20.31 -11.80
CA SER A 58 19.91 -21.71 -12.25
C SER A 58 20.44 -21.84 -13.69
N ARG A 59 20.23 -20.81 -14.52
CA ARG A 59 20.72 -20.72 -15.91
C ARG A 59 22.11 -20.09 -16.01
N GLY A 60 22.77 -19.84 -14.88
CA GLY A 60 24.13 -19.27 -14.81
C GLY A 60 24.19 -17.76 -14.68
N GLY A 61 23.07 -17.09 -14.38
CA GLY A 61 23.07 -15.65 -14.08
C GLY A 61 23.79 -15.34 -12.76
N ASP A 62 24.39 -14.16 -12.66
CA ASP A 62 25.10 -13.72 -11.46
C ASP A 62 24.12 -13.58 -10.27
N PRO A 63 24.28 -14.40 -9.20
CA PRO A 63 23.37 -14.38 -8.07
C PRO A 63 23.48 -13.10 -7.24
N THR A 64 24.64 -12.40 -7.26
CA THR A 64 24.82 -11.15 -6.51
C THR A 64 23.98 -10.05 -7.14
N PHE A 65 24.08 -9.90 -8.47
CA PHE A 65 23.33 -8.90 -9.20
C PHE A 65 21.83 -9.22 -9.21
N LEU A 66 21.45 -10.45 -9.58
CA LEU A 66 20.05 -10.86 -9.65
C LEU A 66 19.38 -10.88 -8.27
N GLY A 67 20.10 -11.33 -7.24
CA GLY A 67 19.61 -11.32 -5.86
C GLY A 67 19.42 -9.89 -5.34
N GLY A 68 20.43 -9.03 -5.51
CA GLY A 68 20.35 -7.62 -5.09
C GLY A 68 19.24 -6.86 -5.82
N PHE A 69 19.13 -7.03 -7.14
CA PHE A 69 18.09 -6.39 -7.94
C PHE A 69 16.69 -6.92 -7.58
N GLY A 70 16.55 -8.24 -7.42
CA GLY A 70 15.31 -8.87 -6.98
C GLY A 70 14.86 -8.35 -5.62
N LEU A 71 15.75 -8.32 -4.63
CA LEU A 71 15.46 -7.75 -3.30
C LEU A 71 15.09 -6.28 -3.36
N THR A 72 15.74 -5.49 -4.21
CA THR A 72 15.42 -4.07 -4.42
C THR A 72 14.00 -3.91 -4.97
N ILE A 73 13.62 -4.71 -5.97
CA ILE A 73 12.26 -4.69 -6.53
C ILE A 73 11.24 -5.08 -5.46
N LEU A 74 11.49 -6.17 -4.72
CA LEU A 74 10.60 -6.60 -3.65
C LEU A 74 10.44 -5.51 -2.59
N GLY A 75 11.54 -4.93 -2.12
CA GLY A 75 11.51 -3.85 -1.12
C GLY A 75 10.73 -2.63 -1.62
N ALA A 76 11.01 -2.16 -2.84
CA ALA A 76 10.32 -1.01 -3.43
C ALA A 76 8.82 -1.27 -3.60
N TYR A 77 8.46 -2.44 -4.12
CA TYR A 77 7.07 -2.81 -4.39
C TYR A 77 6.25 -2.93 -3.10
N ASN A 78 6.75 -3.71 -2.13
CA ASN A 78 6.09 -3.87 -0.83
C ASN A 78 6.06 -2.55 -0.04
N GLY A 79 7.09 -1.71 -0.17
CA GLY A 79 7.15 -0.39 0.47
C GLY A 79 6.06 0.57 -0.02
N VAL A 80 5.85 0.65 -1.34
CA VAL A 80 4.77 1.49 -1.91
C VAL A 80 3.40 1.03 -1.43
N GLU A 81 3.13 -0.27 -1.45
CA GLU A 81 1.84 -0.81 -0.97
C GLU A 81 1.62 -0.57 0.53
N LEU A 82 2.68 -0.65 1.34
CA LEU A 82 2.60 -0.38 2.78
C LEU A 82 2.25 1.08 3.07
N LEU A 83 2.87 2.03 2.38
CA LEU A 83 2.58 3.45 2.54
C LEU A 83 1.13 3.78 2.13
N ASP A 84 0.67 3.18 1.04
CA ASP A 84 -0.69 3.34 0.57
C ASP A 84 -1.72 2.73 1.54
N TYR A 85 -1.42 1.57 2.11
CA TYR A 85 -2.25 0.97 3.16
C TYR A 85 -2.28 1.81 4.44
N ALA A 86 -1.14 2.41 4.82
CA ALA A 86 -1.07 3.32 5.97
C ALA A 86 -1.95 4.57 5.76
N ALA A 87 -1.93 5.15 4.55
CA ALA A 87 -2.81 6.27 4.21
C ALA A 87 -4.30 5.89 4.30
N LEU A 88 -4.68 4.69 3.83
CA LEU A 88 -6.04 4.19 3.95
C LEU A 88 -6.48 4.00 5.42
N LEU A 89 -5.62 3.44 6.27
CA LEU A 89 -5.92 3.27 7.69
C LEU A 89 -6.06 4.62 8.41
N GLN A 90 -5.23 5.59 8.07
CA GLN A 90 -5.34 6.95 8.60
C GLN A 90 -6.63 7.63 8.15
N ALA A 91 -7.04 7.45 6.90
CA ALA A 91 -8.31 7.97 6.40
C ALA A 91 -9.49 7.37 7.16
N TYR A 92 -9.47 6.05 7.39
CA TYR A 92 -10.50 5.35 8.14
C TYR A 92 -10.61 5.83 9.59
N SER A 93 -9.48 6.00 10.30
CA SER A 93 -9.48 6.49 11.68
C SER A 93 -10.01 7.92 11.78
N GLU A 94 -9.68 8.79 10.83
CA GLU A 94 -10.20 10.15 10.78
C GLU A 94 -11.72 10.19 10.53
N VAL A 95 -12.24 9.38 9.59
CA VAL A 95 -13.69 9.31 9.33
C VAL A 95 -14.45 8.80 10.56
N GLN A 96 -13.93 7.78 11.26
CA GLN A 96 -14.54 7.27 12.49
C GLN A 96 -14.55 8.29 13.62
N THR A 97 -13.43 8.99 13.84
CA THR A 97 -13.32 10.03 14.87
C THR A 97 -14.23 11.23 14.57
N ASP A 98 -14.40 11.58 13.30
CA ASP A 98 -15.32 12.65 12.90
C ASP A 98 -16.78 12.24 13.21
N ALA A 99 -17.16 11.00 12.92
CA ALA A 99 -18.49 10.48 13.21
C ALA A 99 -18.82 10.42 14.72
N ASP A 100 -17.86 10.01 15.56
CA ASP A 100 -18.04 9.94 17.02
C ASP A 100 -18.04 11.32 17.70
N GLY A 101 -17.57 12.38 17.01
CA GLY A 101 -17.48 13.74 17.54
C GLY A 101 -18.67 14.66 17.20
N GLU A 102 -19.63 14.16 16.42
CA GLU A 102 -20.85 14.88 16.03
C GLU A 102 -22.09 14.52 16.90
N ASP A 103 -21.91 13.69 17.93
CA ASP A 103 -22.88 13.44 19.04
C ASP A 103 -22.61 14.34 20.27
#